data_AF-A0A402B9V9-F1
#
_entry.id   AF-A0A402B9V9-F1
#
_cell.length_a   1.000
_cell.length_b   1.000
_cell.length_c   1.000
_cell.angle_alpha   90.00
_cell.angle_beta   90.00
_cell.angle_gamma   90.00
#
_symmetry.space_group_name_H-M   'P 1'
#
loop_
_entity.id
_entity.type
_entity.pdbx_description
1 polymer ?
#
loop_
_entity_poly.entity_id
_entity_poly.type
_entity_poly.pdbx_seq_one_letter_code
_entity_poly.pdbx_strand_id
1 'polypeptide(L)'
;MLETLNSVPWDTLEHAYGKASNVPDLIRALASPVQHVCDDTLEQLWFNVIHQGTVYSSTAFVVPFFCELVKAPDVLNRDQLLYYLATIARGASYADVHVKEAARRETPEMQKQITEELGWVQAASNAVSDGYPTYIWLLHDPDPTIRESAAHTLSRCQSHAEQVIPIMKEHLTREKDSSVQASLILSLGMLSRNDEEAVLFFHNTLQEETDPLLQIATAISSTFCLREQTSQEALKVLIQSYELPLAVKQRFGRLSFANVNLGAYVSSALRRIGLSIAPLVTPILIHNVRHSDTWNGQTLVNNLLFFALEGKKITHTMTVTDLSDLQKDALTAIYETEDLWEWGMSFTVGNFFDPRFNPSPPSVWGREYVGAFLAGQKVFNY
;
A
#
# COMPACT_ATOMS: atom_id res chain seq x y z
N MET A 1 -18.39 -4.04 -26.55
CA MET A 1 -17.25 -3.69 -25.67
C MET A 1 -16.72 -2.34 -26.12
N LEU A 2 -16.51 -1.41 -25.20
CA LEU A 2 -16.03 -0.03 -25.41
C LEU A 2 -16.98 0.89 -26.20
N GLU A 3 -18.29 0.62 -26.20
CA GLU A 3 -19.26 1.35 -27.03
C GLU A 3 -19.42 2.82 -26.63
N THR A 4 -19.32 3.12 -25.34
CA THR A 4 -19.45 4.47 -24.79
C THR A 4 -18.10 5.19 -24.68
N LEU A 5 -17.00 4.62 -25.20
CA LEU A 5 -15.67 5.20 -25.04
C LEU A 5 -15.55 6.61 -25.63
N ASN A 6 -16.20 6.84 -26.77
CA ASN A 6 -16.19 8.15 -27.45
C ASN A 6 -17.17 9.16 -26.86
N SER A 7 -18.03 8.79 -25.90
CA SER A 7 -18.94 9.75 -25.27
C SER A 7 -18.29 10.53 -24.12
N VAL A 8 -17.14 10.08 -23.63
CA VAL A 8 -16.36 10.81 -22.62
C VAL A 8 -15.62 11.97 -23.31
N PRO A 9 -15.66 13.20 -22.76
CA PRO A 9 -15.00 14.36 -23.36
C PRO A 9 -13.49 14.37 -23.06
N TRP A 10 -12.73 13.41 -23.61
CA TRP A 10 -11.30 13.22 -23.33
C TRP A 10 -10.44 14.46 -23.58
N ASP A 11 -10.80 15.30 -24.55
CA ASP A 11 -10.09 16.55 -24.87
C ASP A 11 -10.19 17.64 -23.79
N THR A 12 -11.15 17.50 -22.85
CA THR A 12 -11.32 18.41 -21.70
C THR A 12 -10.73 17.84 -20.41
N LEU A 13 -10.26 16.59 -20.43
CA LEU A 13 -9.68 15.90 -19.29
C LEU A 13 -8.16 15.90 -19.42
N GLU A 14 -7.48 15.72 -18.30
CA GLU A 14 -6.03 15.72 -18.22
C GLU A 14 -5.52 14.45 -17.54
N HIS A 15 -4.29 14.12 -17.86
CA HIS A 15 -3.44 13.09 -17.27
C HIS A 15 -2.06 13.72 -16.97
N ALA A 16 -1.07 12.94 -16.52
CA ALA A 16 0.24 13.45 -16.10
C ALA A 16 0.96 14.39 -17.09
N TYR A 17 0.78 14.17 -18.40
CA TYR A 17 1.45 14.93 -19.46
C TYR A 17 0.52 15.86 -20.26
N GLY A 18 -0.60 16.29 -19.68
CA GLY A 18 -1.55 17.21 -20.33
C GLY A 18 -2.86 16.53 -20.76
N LYS A 19 -3.42 16.91 -21.90
CA LYS A 19 -4.74 16.44 -22.36
C LYS A 19 -4.79 14.92 -22.54
N ALA A 20 -5.89 14.31 -22.11
CA ALA A 20 -6.12 12.87 -22.18
C ALA A 20 -6.67 12.38 -23.53
N SER A 21 -6.46 13.12 -24.62
CA SER A 21 -7.04 12.84 -25.95
C SER A 21 -6.52 11.55 -26.59
N ASN A 22 -5.35 11.07 -26.15
CA ASN A 22 -4.74 9.79 -26.54
C ASN A 22 -5.30 8.57 -25.77
N VAL A 23 -5.95 8.78 -24.62
CA VAL A 23 -6.41 7.69 -23.74
C VAL A 23 -7.38 6.71 -24.43
N PRO A 24 -8.33 7.14 -25.29
CA PRO A 24 -9.21 6.21 -25.99
C PRO A 24 -8.48 5.19 -26.85
N ASP A 25 -7.40 5.60 -27.52
CA ASP A 25 -6.63 4.69 -28.38
C ASP A 25 -5.81 3.71 -27.55
N LEU A 26 -5.29 4.14 -26.40
CA LEU A 26 -4.67 3.25 -25.42
C LEU A 26 -5.69 2.21 -24.90
N ILE A 27 -6.90 2.62 -24.54
CA ILE A 27 -7.95 1.70 -24.07
C ILE A 27 -8.32 0.67 -25.15
N ARG A 28 -8.39 1.07 -26.43
CA ARG A 28 -8.62 0.13 -27.54
C ARG A 28 -7.44 -0.83 -27.73
N ALA A 29 -6.21 -0.34 -27.59
CA ALA A 29 -5.00 -1.14 -27.76
C ALA A 29 -4.89 -2.26 -26.71
N LEU A 30 -5.48 -2.10 -25.52
CA LEU A 30 -5.59 -3.18 -24.53
C LEU A 30 -6.38 -4.40 -25.00
N ALA A 31 -7.28 -4.24 -25.99
CA ALA A 31 -8.02 -5.35 -26.60
C ALA A 31 -7.23 -6.07 -27.71
N SER A 32 -5.97 -5.68 -27.95
CA SER A 32 -5.09 -6.35 -28.90
C SER A 32 -4.83 -7.80 -28.47
N PRO A 33 -4.83 -8.77 -29.39
CA PRO A 33 -4.42 -10.14 -29.08
C PRO A 33 -2.88 -10.29 -29.01
N VAL A 34 -2.12 -9.19 -29.11
CA VAL A 34 -0.66 -9.19 -29.20
C VAL A 34 -0.06 -8.74 -27.87
N GLN A 35 0.60 -9.66 -27.16
CA GLN A 35 1.13 -9.46 -25.81
C GLN A 35 1.97 -8.18 -25.66
N HIS A 36 2.96 -7.95 -26.53
CA HIS A 36 3.82 -6.76 -26.42
C HIS A 36 3.04 -5.45 -26.57
N VAL A 37 1.97 -5.44 -27.39
CA VAL A 37 1.10 -4.26 -27.53
C VAL A 37 0.36 -4.00 -26.23
N CYS A 38 -0.15 -5.04 -25.57
CA CYS A 38 -0.82 -4.90 -24.28
C CYS A 38 0.15 -4.44 -23.18
N ASP A 39 1.35 -5.00 -23.12
CA ASP A 39 2.37 -4.65 -22.11
C ASP A 39 2.81 -3.19 -22.26
N ASP A 40 3.18 -2.77 -23.48
CA ASP A 40 3.57 -1.38 -23.78
C ASP A 40 2.42 -0.40 -23.52
N THR A 41 1.18 -0.81 -23.81
CA THR A 41 -0.02 0.01 -23.56
C THR A 41 -0.29 0.17 -22.07
N LEU A 42 -0.18 -0.90 -21.29
CA LEU A 42 -0.32 -0.84 -19.84
C LEU A 42 0.73 0.08 -19.23
N GLU A 43 1.99 -0.05 -19.65
CA GLU A 43 3.09 0.82 -19.21
C GLU A 43 2.79 2.31 -19.51
N GLN A 44 2.33 2.62 -20.73
CA GLN A 44 1.94 3.99 -21.07
C GLN A 44 0.78 4.50 -20.20
N LEU A 45 -0.22 3.67 -19.92
CA LEU A 45 -1.31 4.05 -19.03
C LEU A 45 -0.79 4.35 -17.62
N TRP A 46 0.12 3.51 -17.09
CA TRP A 46 0.77 3.72 -15.78
C TRP A 46 1.49 5.07 -15.70
N PHE A 47 2.20 5.47 -16.76
CA PHE A 47 2.88 6.77 -16.79
C PHE A 47 1.94 7.96 -17.00
N ASN A 48 0.77 7.74 -17.60
CA ASN A 48 -0.15 8.81 -17.95
C ASN A 48 -1.26 8.99 -16.90
N VAL A 49 -2.10 7.97 -16.74
CA VAL A 49 -3.39 8.03 -16.03
C VAL A 49 -3.23 7.86 -14.50
N ILE A 50 -2.13 7.25 -14.04
CA ILE A 50 -1.78 7.17 -12.61
C ILE A 50 -0.26 7.31 -12.37
N HIS A 51 0.29 8.46 -12.69
CA HIS A 51 1.73 8.72 -12.54
C HIS A 51 2.15 8.81 -11.07
N GLN A 52 3.03 7.91 -10.61
CA GLN A 52 3.54 7.87 -9.23
C GLN A 52 2.43 7.81 -8.17
N GLY A 53 1.28 7.22 -8.52
CA GLY A 53 0.11 7.14 -7.66
C GLY A 53 -0.77 8.40 -7.66
N THR A 54 -0.41 9.44 -8.41
CA THR A 54 -1.26 10.63 -8.59
C THR A 54 -2.41 10.33 -9.54
N VAL A 55 -3.63 10.75 -9.16
CA VAL A 55 -4.80 10.71 -10.04
C VAL A 55 -5.08 12.07 -10.65
N TYR A 56 -5.73 12.04 -11.79
CA TYR A 56 -6.06 13.19 -12.61
C TYR A 56 -7.54 13.21 -12.95
N SER A 57 -7.99 14.29 -13.58
CA SER A 57 -9.39 14.42 -14.01
C SER A 57 -9.85 13.30 -14.95
N SER A 58 -8.94 12.69 -15.73
CA SER A 58 -9.25 11.54 -16.60
C SER A 58 -9.33 10.19 -15.88
N THR A 59 -8.72 10.03 -14.71
CA THR A 59 -8.49 8.71 -14.09
C THR A 59 -9.79 7.96 -13.78
N ALA A 60 -10.81 8.62 -13.26
CA ALA A 60 -12.09 7.96 -12.97
C ALA A 60 -12.78 7.43 -14.23
N PHE A 61 -12.56 8.07 -15.38
CA PHE A 61 -13.25 7.75 -16.64
C PHE A 61 -12.71 6.50 -17.33
N VAL A 62 -11.51 6.01 -17.00
CA VAL A 62 -11.00 4.75 -17.58
C VAL A 62 -11.62 3.51 -16.95
N VAL A 63 -12.11 3.63 -15.71
CA VAL A 63 -12.56 2.51 -14.88
C VAL A 63 -13.68 1.67 -15.51
N PRO A 64 -14.77 2.25 -16.06
CA PRO A 64 -15.83 1.47 -16.68
C PRO A 64 -15.33 0.63 -17.86
N PHE A 65 -14.39 1.16 -18.64
CA PHE A 65 -13.83 0.47 -19.80
C PHE A 65 -12.87 -0.65 -19.38
N PHE A 66 -12.11 -0.45 -18.31
CA PHE A 66 -11.32 -1.53 -17.73
C PHE A 66 -12.22 -2.64 -17.20
N CYS A 67 -13.37 -2.31 -16.58
CA CYS A 67 -14.37 -3.29 -16.17
C CYS A 67 -14.96 -4.08 -17.35
N GLU A 68 -15.16 -3.44 -18.50
CA GLU A 68 -15.57 -4.13 -19.73
C GLU A 68 -14.48 -5.08 -20.25
N LEU A 69 -13.22 -4.62 -20.28
CA LEU A 69 -12.07 -5.38 -20.77
C LEU A 69 -11.80 -6.62 -19.92
N VAL A 70 -11.81 -6.52 -18.59
CA VAL A 70 -11.55 -7.67 -17.70
C VAL A 70 -12.63 -8.74 -17.78
N LYS A 71 -13.81 -8.44 -18.36
CA LYS A 71 -14.87 -9.44 -18.59
C LYS A 71 -14.71 -10.20 -19.90
N ALA A 72 -13.93 -9.68 -20.84
CA ALA A 72 -13.69 -10.35 -22.11
C ALA A 72 -12.59 -11.41 -21.94
N PRO A 73 -12.88 -12.71 -22.19
CA PRO A 73 -11.93 -13.78 -21.93
C PRO A 73 -10.69 -13.74 -22.84
N ASP A 74 -10.81 -13.13 -24.02
CA ASP A 74 -9.72 -13.02 -25.00
C ASP A 74 -8.78 -11.82 -24.73
N VAL A 75 -9.11 -10.97 -23.75
CA VAL A 75 -8.23 -9.86 -23.34
C VAL A 75 -7.07 -10.42 -22.54
N LEU A 76 -5.84 -10.04 -22.92
CA LEU A 76 -4.62 -10.40 -22.21
C LEU A 76 -4.46 -9.55 -20.93
N ASN A 77 -3.65 -10.02 -19.99
CA ASN A 77 -3.28 -9.27 -18.77
C ASN A 77 -4.46 -8.77 -17.92
N ARG A 78 -5.56 -9.55 -17.86
CA ARG A 78 -6.76 -9.20 -17.07
C ARG A 78 -6.45 -9.02 -15.58
N ASP A 79 -5.51 -9.80 -15.05
CA ASP A 79 -4.95 -9.68 -13.70
C ASP A 79 -4.27 -8.31 -13.48
N GLN A 80 -3.44 -7.87 -14.43
CA GLN A 80 -2.77 -6.56 -14.35
C GLN A 80 -3.77 -5.40 -14.42
N LEU A 81 -4.83 -5.52 -15.22
CA LEU A 81 -5.91 -4.53 -15.26
C LEU A 81 -6.68 -4.47 -13.93
N LEU A 82 -6.92 -5.60 -13.27
CA LEU A 82 -7.52 -5.65 -11.93
C LEU A 82 -6.62 -5.01 -10.87
N TYR A 83 -5.31 -5.27 -10.95
CA TYR A 83 -4.32 -4.61 -10.09
C TYR A 83 -4.27 -3.09 -10.35
N TYR A 84 -4.36 -2.68 -11.61
CA TYR A 84 -4.46 -1.27 -12.00
C TYR A 84 -5.69 -0.62 -11.36
N LEU A 85 -6.87 -1.23 -11.49
CA LEU A 85 -8.11 -0.74 -10.86
C LEU A 85 -7.95 -0.58 -9.34
N ALA A 86 -7.35 -1.57 -8.67
CA ALA A 86 -7.08 -1.49 -7.25
C ALA A 86 -6.15 -0.33 -6.88
N THR A 87 -5.24 0.03 -7.79
CA THR A 87 -4.28 1.13 -7.62
C THR A 87 -4.93 2.48 -7.86
N ILE A 88 -5.83 2.61 -8.85
CA ILE A 88 -6.67 3.80 -9.06
C ILE A 88 -7.42 4.17 -7.78
N ALA A 89 -8.03 3.19 -7.11
CA ALA A 89 -8.79 3.44 -5.89
C ALA A 89 -7.95 3.94 -4.70
N ARG A 90 -6.63 3.70 -4.74
CA ARG A 90 -5.66 4.18 -3.74
C ARG A 90 -4.96 5.46 -4.15
N GLY A 91 -5.27 5.99 -5.32
CA GLY A 91 -4.59 7.13 -5.88
C GLY A 91 -4.71 8.37 -4.99
N ALA A 92 -3.71 9.25 -5.08
CA ALA A 92 -3.57 10.44 -4.27
C ALA A 92 -3.64 11.71 -5.12
N SER A 93 -3.85 12.85 -4.46
CA SER A 93 -3.80 14.16 -5.10
C SER A 93 -2.36 14.48 -5.56
N TYR A 94 -2.20 15.34 -6.57
CA TYR A 94 -0.88 15.81 -6.99
C TYR A 94 -0.20 16.54 -5.82
N ALA A 95 -0.97 17.35 -5.08
CA ALA A 95 -0.47 18.04 -3.90
C ALA A 95 0.13 17.08 -2.87
N ASP A 96 -0.53 15.97 -2.54
CA ASP A 96 -0.01 14.99 -1.55
C ASP A 96 1.28 14.31 -2.01
N VAL A 97 1.37 14.01 -3.31
CA VAL A 97 2.54 13.32 -3.87
C VAL A 97 3.71 14.29 -4.02
N HIS A 98 3.48 15.46 -4.62
CA HIS A 98 4.53 16.34 -5.12
C HIS A 98 4.75 17.63 -4.32
N VAL A 99 3.77 18.07 -3.51
CA VAL A 99 3.87 19.33 -2.74
C VAL A 99 4.08 19.03 -1.26
N LYS A 100 5.35 18.93 -0.86
CA LYS A 100 5.74 18.64 0.54
C LYS A 100 5.84 19.88 1.44
N GLU A 101 5.98 21.07 0.86
CA GLU A 101 6.16 22.31 1.62
C GLU A 101 4.83 22.80 2.22
N ALA A 102 4.70 22.79 3.55
CA ALA A 102 3.48 23.22 4.24
C ALA A 102 3.05 24.64 3.86
N ALA A 103 3.99 25.59 3.82
CA ALA A 103 3.70 26.97 3.44
C ALA A 103 3.13 27.12 2.02
N ARG A 104 3.58 26.29 1.07
CA ARG A 104 3.00 26.28 -0.30
C ARG A 104 1.60 25.68 -0.31
N ARG A 105 1.33 24.68 0.53
CA ARG A 105 0.01 24.07 0.64
C ARG A 105 -1.04 25.04 1.21
N GLU A 106 -0.62 26.00 2.03
CA GLU A 106 -1.52 26.95 2.70
C GLU A 106 -1.94 28.14 1.83
N THR A 107 -1.39 28.32 0.61
CA THR A 107 -1.81 29.43 -0.26
C THR A 107 -3.25 29.23 -0.76
N PRO A 108 -4.04 30.31 -0.96
CA PRO A 108 -5.41 30.20 -1.46
C PRO A 108 -5.52 29.47 -2.80
N GLU A 109 -4.55 29.70 -3.70
CA GLU A 109 -4.50 29.05 -5.01
C GLU A 109 -4.27 27.54 -4.88
N MET A 110 -3.36 27.13 -4.01
CA MET A 110 -3.07 25.71 -3.77
C MET A 110 -4.22 25.02 -3.05
N GLN A 111 -4.90 25.69 -2.11
CA GLN A 111 -6.08 25.14 -1.45
C GLN A 111 -7.24 24.89 -2.42
N LYS A 112 -7.42 25.80 -3.39
CA LYS A 112 -8.40 25.58 -4.47
C LYS A 112 -8.03 24.35 -5.32
N GLN A 113 -6.77 24.25 -5.73
CA GLN A 113 -6.27 23.11 -6.49
C GLN A 113 -6.43 21.78 -5.71
N ILE A 114 -6.04 21.75 -4.43
CA ILE A 114 -6.21 20.57 -3.56
C ILE A 114 -7.69 20.15 -3.50
N THR A 115 -8.61 21.11 -3.39
CA THR A 115 -10.06 20.79 -3.35
C THR A 115 -10.53 20.12 -4.64
N GLU A 116 -10.07 20.60 -5.80
CA GLU A 116 -10.38 20.00 -7.10
C GLU A 116 -9.76 18.59 -7.22
N GLU A 117 -8.49 18.43 -6.86
CA GLU A 117 -7.78 17.15 -6.89
C GLU A 117 -8.40 16.10 -5.96
N LEU A 118 -8.84 16.49 -4.76
CA LEU A 118 -9.56 15.61 -3.84
C LEU A 118 -10.90 15.15 -4.44
N GLY A 119 -11.54 15.98 -5.25
CA GLY A 119 -12.70 15.58 -6.06
C GLY A 119 -12.36 14.45 -7.03
N TRP A 120 -11.19 14.51 -7.69
CA TRP A 120 -10.73 13.44 -8.58
C TRP A 120 -10.38 12.16 -7.83
N VAL A 121 -9.71 12.27 -6.67
CA VAL A 121 -9.42 11.12 -5.78
C VAL A 121 -10.71 10.41 -5.38
N GLN A 122 -11.72 11.15 -4.93
CA GLN A 122 -13.00 10.58 -4.54
C GLN A 122 -13.72 9.94 -5.75
N ALA A 123 -13.73 10.61 -6.91
CA ALA A 123 -14.35 10.08 -8.12
C ALA A 123 -13.68 8.78 -8.60
N ALA A 124 -12.35 8.72 -8.57
CA ALA A 124 -11.58 7.53 -8.93
C ALA A 124 -11.87 6.35 -8.00
N SER A 125 -11.85 6.60 -6.68
CA SER A 125 -12.18 5.58 -5.67
C SER A 125 -13.61 5.07 -5.81
N ASN A 126 -14.58 5.98 -5.98
CA ASN A 126 -15.99 5.62 -6.20
C ASN A 126 -16.17 4.81 -7.48
N ALA A 127 -15.59 5.24 -8.61
CA ALA A 127 -15.71 4.52 -9.88
C ALA A 127 -15.21 3.07 -9.76
N VAL A 128 -14.09 2.85 -9.07
CA VAL A 128 -13.59 1.48 -8.83
C VAL A 128 -14.54 0.70 -7.93
N SER A 129 -15.01 1.32 -6.84
CA SER A 129 -15.98 0.72 -5.92
C SER A 129 -17.30 0.36 -6.60
N ASP A 130 -17.78 1.17 -7.54
CA ASP A 130 -19.00 0.93 -8.34
C ASP A 130 -18.84 -0.25 -9.31
N GLY A 131 -17.59 -0.59 -9.66
CA GLY A 131 -17.24 -1.77 -10.46
C GLY A 131 -17.40 -3.12 -9.73
N TYR A 132 -17.77 -3.13 -8.45
CA TYR A 132 -17.84 -4.35 -7.63
C TYR A 132 -18.61 -5.54 -8.25
N PRO A 133 -19.70 -5.38 -9.04
CA PRO A 133 -20.39 -6.52 -9.62
C PRO A 133 -19.51 -7.28 -10.62
N THR A 134 -18.62 -6.56 -11.32
CA THR A 134 -17.65 -7.16 -12.23
C THR A 134 -16.67 -8.05 -11.47
N TYR A 135 -16.14 -7.56 -10.35
CA TYR A 135 -15.15 -8.30 -9.58
C TYR A 135 -15.77 -9.50 -8.86
N ILE A 136 -17.02 -9.38 -8.38
CA ILE A 136 -17.79 -10.54 -7.87
C ILE A 136 -17.93 -11.61 -8.95
N TRP A 137 -18.28 -11.22 -10.18
CA TRP A 137 -18.39 -12.17 -11.29
C TRP A 137 -17.04 -12.86 -11.56
N LEU A 138 -15.93 -12.12 -11.49
CA LEU A 138 -14.58 -12.65 -11.67
C LEU A 138 -14.09 -13.57 -10.54
N LEU A 139 -14.72 -13.56 -9.36
CA LEU A 139 -14.48 -14.61 -8.35
C LEU A 139 -14.91 -16.00 -8.85
N HIS A 140 -15.59 -16.11 -10.00
CA HIS A 140 -15.95 -17.40 -10.59
C HIS A 140 -15.13 -17.75 -11.83
N ASP A 141 -14.08 -16.98 -12.13
CA ASP A 141 -13.20 -17.25 -13.26
C ASP A 141 -12.46 -18.59 -13.06
N PRO A 142 -12.30 -19.43 -14.11
CA PRO A 142 -11.54 -20.67 -14.00
C PRO A 142 -10.09 -20.45 -13.58
N ASP A 143 -9.49 -19.31 -13.91
CA ASP A 143 -8.11 -18.98 -13.57
C ASP A 143 -7.99 -18.45 -12.12
N PRO A 144 -7.27 -19.14 -11.22
CA PRO A 144 -7.06 -18.67 -9.85
C PRO A 144 -6.34 -17.32 -9.78
N THR A 145 -5.48 -16.97 -10.74
CA THR A 145 -4.82 -15.67 -10.77
C THR A 145 -5.83 -14.54 -10.96
N ILE A 146 -6.84 -14.73 -11.82
CA ILE A 146 -7.93 -13.77 -12.01
C ILE A 146 -8.81 -13.68 -10.75
N ARG A 147 -9.13 -14.82 -10.12
CA ARG A 147 -9.90 -14.81 -8.86
C ARG A 147 -9.17 -14.10 -7.73
N GLU A 148 -7.86 -14.32 -7.59
CA GLU A 148 -6.99 -13.66 -6.61
C GLU A 148 -6.97 -12.15 -6.83
N SER A 149 -6.75 -11.73 -8.08
CA SER A 149 -6.73 -10.30 -8.44
C SER A 149 -8.09 -9.64 -8.22
N ALA A 150 -9.19 -10.34 -8.55
CA ALA A 150 -10.54 -9.85 -8.30
C ALA A 150 -10.83 -9.70 -6.79
N ALA A 151 -10.41 -10.68 -5.97
CA ALA A 151 -10.49 -10.57 -4.52
C ALA A 151 -9.70 -9.37 -3.99
N HIS A 152 -8.50 -9.11 -4.51
CA HIS A 152 -7.71 -7.92 -4.16
C HIS A 152 -8.41 -6.60 -4.60
N THR A 153 -8.98 -6.53 -5.81
CA THR A 153 -9.72 -5.33 -6.25
C THR A 153 -10.97 -5.08 -5.39
N LEU A 154 -11.67 -6.13 -4.96
CA LEU A 154 -12.81 -6.03 -4.04
C LEU A 154 -12.46 -5.37 -2.71
N SER A 155 -11.19 -5.44 -2.26
CA SER A 155 -10.69 -4.74 -1.07
C SER A 155 -10.86 -3.21 -1.15
N ARG A 156 -11.17 -2.66 -2.33
CA ARG A 156 -11.35 -1.24 -2.60
C ARG A 156 -12.81 -0.81 -2.70
N CYS A 157 -13.74 -1.75 -2.59
CA CYS A 157 -15.17 -1.50 -2.77
C CYS A 157 -15.86 -1.04 -1.46
N GLN A 158 -15.28 -0.05 -0.77
CA GLN A 158 -15.74 0.35 0.57
C GLN A 158 -17.19 0.85 0.57
N SER A 159 -17.62 1.56 -0.48
CA SER A 159 -19.00 2.05 -0.64
C SER A 159 -20.03 0.92 -0.80
N HIS A 160 -19.58 -0.29 -1.11
CA HIS A 160 -20.38 -1.49 -1.32
C HIS A 160 -19.99 -2.65 -0.37
N ALA A 161 -19.34 -2.34 0.75
CA ALA A 161 -18.83 -3.36 1.68
C ALA A 161 -19.94 -4.29 2.20
N GLU A 162 -21.14 -3.74 2.46
CA GLU A 162 -22.29 -4.52 2.96
C GLU A 162 -22.78 -5.58 1.95
N GLN A 163 -22.62 -5.32 0.65
CA GLN A 163 -22.95 -6.25 -0.43
C GLN A 163 -21.80 -7.22 -0.71
N VAL A 164 -20.56 -6.75 -0.65
CA VAL A 164 -19.36 -7.52 -1.02
C VAL A 164 -18.97 -8.54 0.05
N ILE A 165 -19.01 -8.16 1.34
CA ILE A 165 -18.52 -9.00 2.44
C ILE A 165 -19.23 -10.37 2.49
N PRO A 166 -20.58 -10.48 2.46
CA PRO A 166 -21.25 -11.78 2.53
C PRO A 166 -20.86 -12.71 1.38
N ILE A 167 -20.73 -12.17 0.17
CA ILE A 167 -20.37 -12.93 -1.03
C ILE A 167 -18.93 -13.44 -0.94
N MET A 168 -18.01 -12.61 -0.45
CA MET A 168 -16.62 -13.01 -0.20
C MET A 168 -16.51 -14.09 0.87
N LYS A 169 -17.26 -13.97 1.98
CA LYS A 169 -17.32 -15.00 3.03
C LYS A 169 -17.85 -16.32 2.47
N GLU A 170 -18.94 -16.29 1.69
CA GLU A 170 -19.47 -17.48 1.02
C GLU A 170 -18.43 -18.11 0.09
N HIS A 171 -17.79 -17.29 -0.75
CA HIS A 171 -16.78 -17.77 -1.70
C HIS A 171 -15.57 -18.41 -0.98
N LEU A 172 -15.13 -17.84 0.14
CA LEU A 172 -14.03 -18.37 0.95
C LEU A 172 -14.28 -19.82 1.41
N THR A 173 -15.54 -20.20 1.69
CA THR A 173 -15.87 -21.57 2.16
C THR A 173 -15.69 -22.67 1.10
N ARG A 174 -15.63 -22.29 -0.18
CA ARG A 174 -15.55 -23.23 -1.33
C ARG A 174 -14.27 -23.11 -2.14
N GLU A 175 -13.51 -22.04 -1.94
CA GLU A 175 -12.22 -21.84 -2.60
C GLU A 175 -11.17 -22.83 -2.06
N LYS A 176 -10.34 -23.33 -2.97
CA LYS A 176 -9.28 -24.32 -2.69
C LYS A 176 -7.88 -23.78 -2.93
N ASP A 177 -7.77 -22.72 -3.73
CA ASP A 177 -6.50 -22.06 -3.98
C ASP A 177 -6.14 -21.13 -2.81
N SER A 178 -5.04 -21.45 -2.13
CA SER A 178 -4.63 -20.70 -0.94
C SER A 178 -4.26 -19.24 -1.23
N SER A 179 -3.84 -18.89 -2.44
CA SER A 179 -3.58 -17.49 -2.80
C SER A 179 -4.89 -16.71 -2.89
N VAL A 180 -5.91 -17.31 -3.50
CA VAL A 180 -7.25 -16.71 -3.55
C VAL A 180 -7.84 -16.59 -2.14
N GLN A 181 -7.73 -17.63 -1.31
CA GLN A 181 -8.18 -17.60 0.09
C GLN A 181 -7.47 -16.48 0.88
N ALA A 182 -6.14 -16.35 0.75
CA ALA A 182 -5.38 -15.30 1.41
C ALA A 182 -5.85 -13.90 1.00
N SER A 183 -6.06 -13.66 -0.29
CA SER A 183 -6.53 -12.38 -0.81
C SER A 183 -7.98 -12.07 -0.40
N LEU A 184 -8.86 -13.06 -0.31
CA LEU A 184 -10.21 -12.89 0.27
C LEU A 184 -10.14 -12.47 1.73
N ILE A 185 -9.32 -13.15 2.53
CA ILE A 185 -9.16 -12.85 3.97
C ILE A 185 -8.63 -11.44 4.16
N LEU A 186 -7.55 -11.06 3.46
CA LEU A 186 -6.98 -9.71 3.54
C LEU A 186 -7.99 -8.64 3.13
N SER A 187 -8.76 -8.89 2.07
CA SER A 187 -9.82 -7.99 1.61
C SER A 187 -10.96 -7.84 2.63
N LEU A 188 -11.37 -8.93 3.29
CA LEU A 188 -12.38 -8.88 4.36
C LEU A 188 -11.90 -7.97 5.49
N GLY A 189 -10.64 -8.05 5.93
CA GLY A 189 -10.10 -7.13 6.95
C GLY A 189 -10.11 -5.66 6.55
N MET A 190 -9.91 -5.36 5.27
CA MET A 190 -9.98 -3.98 4.77
C MET A 190 -11.41 -3.43 4.73
N LEU A 191 -12.41 -4.28 4.47
CA LEU A 191 -13.80 -3.88 4.31
C LEU A 191 -14.61 -3.91 5.62
N SER A 192 -14.28 -4.85 6.52
CA SER A 192 -15.01 -5.10 7.77
C SER A 192 -14.94 -3.93 8.74
N ARG A 193 -16.07 -3.67 9.41
CA ARG A 193 -16.14 -2.74 10.55
C ARG A 193 -15.60 -3.43 11.81
N ASN A 194 -15.09 -2.64 12.74
CA ASN A 194 -14.70 -3.15 14.05
C ASN A 194 -15.94 -3.47 14.89
N ASP A 195 -16.40 -4.72 14.80
CA ASP A 195 -17.55 -5.25 15.51
C ASP A 195 -17.32 -6.69 15.99
N GLU A 196 -18.26 -7.22 16.77
CA GLU A 196 -18.18 -8.57 17.35
C GLU A 196 -18.13 -9.66 16.27
N GLU A 197 -18.78 -9.44 15.12
CA GLU A 197 -18.76 -10.41 14.01
C GLU A 197 -17.36 -10.51 13.40
N ALA A 198 -16.67 -9.39 13.19
CA ALA A 198 -15.29 -9.37 12.72
C ALA A 198 -14.33 -10.03 13.72
N VAL A 199 -14.49 -9.76 15.02
CA VAL A 199 -13.69 -10.39 16.08
C VAL A 199 -13.85 -11.91 16.06
N LEU A 200 -15.09 -12.40 16.05
CA LEU A 200 -15.37 -13.84 16.01
C LEU A 200 -14.84 -14.50 14.72
N PHE A 201 -15.01 -13.83 13.59
CA PHE A 201 -14.51 -14.33 12.30
C PHE A 201 -12.99 -14.53 12.31
N PHE A 202 -12.22 -13.52 12.71
CA PHE A 202 -10.75 -13.64 12.73
C PHE A 202 -10.26 -14.61 13.81
N HIS A 203 -10.92 -14.64 14.96
CA HIS A 203 -10.60 -15.59 16.01
C HIS A 203 -10.79 -17.04 15.53
N ASN A 204 -11.96 -17.38 14.99
CA ASN A 204 -12.26 -18.74 14.53
C ASN A 204 -11.35 -19.13 13.36
N THR A 205 -11.15 -18.23 12.40
CA THR A 205 -10.25 -18.50 11.25
C THR A 205 -8.82 -18.80 11.72
N LEU A 206 -8.28 -18.05 12.69
CA LEU A 206 -6.96 -18.34 13.26
C LEU A 206 -6.88 -19.67 14.02
N GLN A 207 -7.97 -20.13 14.65
CA GLN A 207 -7.99 -21.39 15.39
C GLN A 207 -8.08 -22.61 14.48
N GLU A 208 -8.84 -22.51 13.39
CA GLU A 208 -9.11 -23.63 12.48
C GLU A 208 -8.01 -23.80 11.42
N GLU A 209 -7.33 -22.71 11.05
CA GLU A 209 -6.39 -22.70 9.95
C GLU A 209 -5.01 -23.27 10.32
N THR A 210 -4.45 -24.07 9.43
CA THR A 210 -3.14 -24.71 9.59
C THR A 210 -2.13 -24.31 8.52
N ASP A 211 -2.57 -23.76 7.38
CA ASP A 211 -1.68 -23.20 6.37
C ASP A 211 -1.05 -21.90 6.90
N PRO A 212 0.30 -21.82 7.02
CA PRO A 212 0.96 -20.62 7.50
C PRO A 212 0.60 -19.37 6.70
N LEU A 213 0.40 -19.47 5.38
CA LEU A 213 0.00 -18.32 4.56
C LEU A 213 -1.33 -17.72 5.03
N LEU A 214 -2.31 -18.59 5.27
CA LEU A 214 -3.66 -18.20 5.66
C LEU A 214 -3.72 -17.72 7.11
N GLN A 215 -2.92 -18.30 8.00
CA GLN A 215 -2.76 -17.80 9.37
C GLN A 215 -2.20 -16.36 9.37
N ILE A 216 -1.16 -16.08 8.59
CA ILE A 216 -0.57 -14.74 8.52
C ILE A 216 -1.52 -13.76 7.85
N ALA A 217 -2.19 -14.16 6.76
CA ALA A 217 -3.20 -13.34 6.10
C ALA A 217 -4.31 -12.94 7.08
N THR A 218 -4.78 -13.89 7.91
CA THR A 218 -5.80 -13.65 8.93
C THR A 218 -5.29 -12.72 10.03
N ALA A 219 -4.07 -12.94 10.52
CA ALA A 219 -3.46 -12.09 11.53
C ALA A 219 -3.26 -10.64 11.01
N ILE A 220 -2.73 -10.46 9.80
CA ILE A 220 -2.62 -9.16 9.13
C ILE A 220 -3.99 -8.52 8.96
N SER A 221 -4.96 -9.27 8.43
CA SER A 221 -6.32 -8.80 8.18
C SER A 221 -6.98 -8.28 9.46
N SER A 222 -6.81 -8.98 10.58
CA SER A 222 -7.34 -8.55 11.87
C SER A 222 -6.82 -7.16 12.30
N THR A 223 -5.58 -6.80 11.95
CA THR A 223 -5.01 -5.47 12.26
C THR A 223 -5.64 -4.32 11.47
N PHE A 224 -6.20 -4.58 10.28
CA PHE A 224 -6.88 -3.55 9.49
C PHE A 224 -8.17 -3.10 10.17
N CYS A 225 -8.89 -4.07 10.72
CA CYS A 225 -10.20 -3.89 11.32
C CYS A 225 -10.12 -3.55 12.82
N LEU A 226 -9.41 -4.37 13.61
CA LEU A 226 -9.43 -4.33 15.08
C LEU A 226 -8.39 -3.36 15.68
N ARG A 227 -7.31 -3.08 14.95
CA ARG A 227 -6.23 -2.14 15.36
C ARG A 227 -5.72 -2.44 16.78
N GLU A 228 -5.88 -1.52 17.73
CA GLU A 228 -5.45 -1.68 19.12
C GLU A 228 -6.15 -2.86 19.85
N GLN A 229 -7.28 -3.35 19.32
CA GLN A 229 -8.02 -4.50 19.84
C GLN A 229 -7.60 -5.83 19.20
N THR A 230 -6.55 -5.82 18.36
CA THR A 230 -5.98 -7.06 17.78
C THR A 230 -5.59 -8.03 18.90
N SER A 231 -5.96 -9.30 18.75
CA SER A 231 -5.74 -10.30 19.80
C SER A 231 -4.26 -10.65 20.00
N GLN A 232 -3.93 -11.18 21.17
CA GLN A 232 -2.57 -11.64 21.49
C GLN A 232 -2.14 -12.81 20.59
N GLU A 233 -3.09 -13.65 20.16
CA GLU A 233 -2.86 -14.75 19.23
C GLU A 233 -2.46 -14.22 17.86
N ALA A 234 -3.17 -13.22 17.32
CA ALA A 234 -2.83 -12.58 16.06
C ALA A 234 -1.46 -11.88 16.15
N LEU A 235 -1.18 -11.14 17.24
CA LEU A 235 0.12 -10.53 17.49
C LEU A 235 1.26 -11.58 17.49
N LYS A 236 1.03 -12.73 18.14
CA LYS A 236 2.00 -13.83 18.17
C LYS A 236 2.27 -14.37 16.77
N VAL A 237 1.24 -14.58 15.94
CA VAL A 237 1.41 -15.01 14.54
C VAL A 237 2.21 -13.99 13.73
N LEU A 238 1.91 -12.69 13.88
CA LEU A 238 2.66 -11.62 13.21
C LEU A 238 4.15 -11.62 13.61
N ILE A 239 4.46 -11.77 14.90
CA ILE A 239 5.84 -11.83 15.39
C ILE A 239 6.55 -13.09 14.87
N GLN A 240 5.89 -14.24 14.91
CA GLN A 240 6.47 -15.50 14.43
C GLN A 240 6.66 -15.52 12.91
N SER A 241 5.97 -14.64 12.16
CA SER A 241 6.08 -14.58 10.71
C SER A 241 7.49 -14.25 10.20
N TYR A 242 8.30 -13.54 11.00
CA TYR A 242 9.69 -13.23 10.66
C TYR A 242 10.58 -14.47 10.58
N GLU A 243 10.23 -15.54 11.29
CA GLU A 243 10.98 -16.80 11.34
C GLU A 243 10.45 -17.84 10.34
N LEU A 244 9.45 -17.50 9.53
CA LEU A 244 8.86 -18.46 8.60
C LEU A 244 9.82 -18.89 7.49
N PRO A 245 9.67 -20.13 6.97
CA PRO A 245 10.42 -20.60 5.83
C PRO A 245 10.28 -19.67 4.61
N LEU A 246 11.37 -19.54 3.85
CA LEU A 246 11.40 -18.70 2.63
C LEU A 246 10.26 -19.06 1.65
N ALA A 247 9.88 -20.34 1.55
CA ALA A 247 8.78 -20.78 0.69
C ALA A 247 7.44 -20.12 1.05
N VAL A 248 7.14 -19.93 2.34
CA VAL A 248 5.90 -19.24 2.78
C VAL A 248 6.00 -17.74 2.47
N LYS A 249 7.16 -17.13 2.74
CA LYS A 249 7.41 -15.71 2.42
C LYS A 249 7.27 -15.43 0.92
N GLN A 250 7.73 -16.35 0.08
CA GLN A 250 7.59 -16.27 -1.38
C GLN A 250 6.15 -16.46 -1.84
N ARG A 251 5.36 -17.33 -1.19
CA ARG A 251 3.91 -17.44 -1.48
C ARG A 251 3.20 -16.11 -1.20
N PHE A 252 3.47 -15.48 -0.05
CA PHE A 252 2.92 -14.16 0.25
C PHE A 252 3.37 -13.11 -0.77
N GLY A 253 4.66 -13.10 -1.13
CA GLY A 253 5.23 -12.15 -2.10
C GLY A 253 4.67 -12.26 -3.53
N ARG A 254 3.87 -13.29 -3.84
CA ARG A 254 3.19 -13.44 -5.13
C ARG A 254 1.74 -12.95 -5.12
N LEU A 255 1.19 -12.60 -3.95
CA LEU A 255 -0.15 -12.05 -3.85
C LEU A 255 -0.19 -10.63 -4.43
N SER A 256 -1.31 -10.24 -5.01
CA SER A 256 -1.54 -8.88 -5.49
C SER A 256 -1.46 -7.83 -4.36
N PHE A 257 -1.63 -8.25 -3.11
CA PHE A 257 -1.43 -7.42 -1.92
C PHE A 257 0.04 -7.08 -1.62
N ALA A 258 1.00 -7.90 -2.06
CA ALA A 258 2.39 -7.83 -1.62
C ALA A 258 3.23 -6.85 -2.43
N ASN A 259 3.04 -5.55 -2.17
CA ASN A 259 3.88 -4.47 -2.72
C ASN A 259 5.29 -4.38 -2.09
N VAL A 260 5.49 -5.09 -0.97
CA VAL A 260 6.75 -5.28 -0.26
C VAL A 260 6.81 -6.72 0.25
N ASN A 261 7.99 -7.17 0.68
CA ASN A 261 8.16 -8.49 1.27
C ASN A 261 7.34 -8.65 2.56
N LEU A 262 7.16 -9.91 3.00
CA LEU A 262 6.32 -10.22 4.16
C LEU A 262 6.74 -9.46 5.43
N GLY A 263 8.04 -9.35 5.71
CA GLY A 263 8.52 -8.67 6.92
C GLY A 263 8.18 -7.19 6.93
N ALA A 264 8.40 -6.50 5.81
CA ALA A 264 8.02 -5.10 5.63
C ALA A 264 6.49 -4.92 5.74
N TYR A 265 5.71 -5.82 5.14
CA TYR A 265 4.25 -5.78 5.21
C TYR A 265 3.74 -5.96 6.65
N VAL A 266 4.27 -6.97 7.35
CA VAL A 266 3.95 -7.27 8.75
C VAL A 266 4.36 -6.12 9.67
N SER A 267 5.49 -5.46 9.44
CA SER A 267 5.87 -4.27 10.22
C SER A 267 4.81 -3.16 10.15
N SER A 268 4.14 -3.02 9.00
CA SER A 268 3.04 -2.08 8.82
C SER A 268 1.76 -2.56 9.51
N ALA A 269 1.50 -3.86 9.55
CA ALA A 269 0.40 -4.44 10.31
C ALA A 269 0.59 -4.23 11.83
N LEU A 270 1.80 -4.50 12.35
CA LEU A 270 2.16 -4.25 13.74
C LEU A 270 1.96 -2.79 14.13
N ARG A 271 2.32 -1.84 13.25
CA ARG A 271 2.10 -0.41 13.49
C ARG A 271 0.62 -0.04 13.72
N ARG A 272 -0.33 -0.79 13.15
CA ARG A 272 -1.77 -0.57 13.35
C ARG A 272 -2.27 -1.01 14.73
N ILE A 273 -1.53 -1.88 15.42
CA ILE A 273 -1.83 -2.29 16.80
C ILE A 273 -1.47 -1.18 17.79
N GLY A 274 -0.49 -0.32 17.43
CA GLY A 274 -0.10 0.85 18.20
C GLY A 274 1.14 0.64 19.08
N LEU A 275 1.50 1.67 19.84
CA LEU A 275 2.78 1.73 20.56
C LEU A 275 2.89 0.82 21.78
N SER A 276 1.79 0.21 22.24
CA SER A 276 1.79 -0.71 23.39
C SER A 276 2.69 -1.94 23.21
N ILE A 277 2.97 -2.31 21.95
CA ILE A 277 3.84 -3.45 21.61
C ILE A 277 5.29 -3.04 21.31
N ALA A 278 5.63 -1.74 21.40
CA ALA A 278 6.95 -1.22 20.99
C ALA A 278 8.14 -1.98 21.62
N PRO A 279 8.15 -2.30 22.93
CA PRO A 279 9.28 -3.02 23.55
C PRO A 279 9.49 -4.43 22.96
N LEU A 280 8.41 -5.07 22.52
CA LEU A 280 8.43 -6.42 21.95
C LEU A 280 8.88 -6.41 20.48
N VAL A 281 8.40 -5.44 19.69
CA VAL A 281 8.63 -5.42 18.23
C VAL A 281 9.93 -4.73 17.82
N THR A 282 10.40 -3.75 18.60
CA THR A 282 11.58 -2.95 18.21
C THR A 282 12.83 -3.82 18.00
N PRO A 283 13.19 -4.77 18.91
CA PRO A 283 14.35 -5.64 18.69
C PRO A 283 14.22 -6.51 17.43
N ILE A 284 13.01 -6.98 17.11
CA ILE A 284 12.74 -7.78 15.91
C ILE A 284 12.98 -6.94 14.66
N LEU A 285 12.47 -5.70 14.65
CA LEU A 285 12.65 -4.79 13.51
C LEU A 285 14.11 -4.37 13.35
N ILE A 286 14.85 -4.15 14.45
CA ILE A 286 16.30 -3.92 14.41
C ILE A 286 17.02 -5.07 13.69
N HIS A 287 16.72 -6.31 14.06
CA HIS A 287 17.31 -7.48 13.42
C HIS A 287 17.00 -7.54 11.92
N ASN A 288 15.75 -7.26 11.53
CA ASN A 288 15.32 -7.35 10.13
C ASN A 288 15.86 -6.21 9.26
N VAL A 289 15.98 -5.00 9.79
CA VAL A 289 16.59 -3.85 9.09
C VAL A 289 18.04 -4.13 8.70
N ARG A 290 18.78 -4.88 9.53
CA ARG A 290 20.18 -5.27 9.24
C ARG A 290 20.36 -6.19 8.04
N HIS A 291 19.27 -6.79 7.54
CA HIS A 291 19.29 -7.78 6.46
C HIS A 291 18.35 -7.40 5.31
N SER A 292 17.91 -6.13 5.24
CA SER A 292 16.97 -5.67 4.22
C SER A 292 17.63 -4.89 3.09
N ASP A 293 17.12 -5.07 1.88
CA ASP A 293 17.40 -4.20 0.74
C ASP A 293 16.76 -2.81 0.91
N THR A 294 17.10 -1.88 0.01
CA THR A 294 16.56 -0.51 0.01
C THR A 294 15.04 -0.45 -0.04
N TRP A 295 14.41 -1.24 -0.92
CA TRP A 295 12.97 -1.14 -1.21
C TRP A 295 12.12 -1.57 -0.01
N ASN A 296 12.41 -2.75 0.53
CA ASN A 296 11.75 -3.28 1.72
C ASN A 296 12.20 -2.51 2.97
N GLY A 297 13.46 -2.08 2.97
CA GLY A 297 14.10 -1.30 4.02
C GLY A 297 13.38 0.01 4.32
N GLN A 298 12.90 0.75 3.32
CA GLN A 298 12.16 1.99 3.57
C GLN A 298 10.94 1.77 4.48
N THR A 299 10.15 0.72 4.21
CA THR A 299 8.99 0.40 5.05
C THR A 299 9.41 -0.07 6.44
N LEU A 300 10.43 -0.92 6.53
CA LEU A 300 10.96 -1.41 7.81
C LEU A 300 11.54 -0.29 8.68
N VAL A 301 12.34 0.60 8.11
CA VAL A 301 12.96 1.75 8.78
C VAL A 301 11.89 2.72 9.28
N ASN A 302 10.91 3.05 8.45
CA ASN A 302 9.80 3.92 8.84
C ASN A 302 9.04 3.36 10.06
N ASN A 303 8.78 2.05 10.08
CA ASN A 303 8.05 1.42 11.18
C ASN A 303 8.96 1.19 12.41
N LEU A 304 10.25 0.88 12.21
CA LEU A 304 11.25 0.77 13.28
C LEU A 304 11.37 2.10 14.03
N LEU A 305 11.57 3.21 13.31
CA LEU A 305 11.71 4.53 13.93
C LEU A 305 10.42 4.97 14.62
N PHE A 306 9.25 4.64 14.06
CA PHE A 306 7.97 4.88 14.74
C PHE A 306 7.90 4.20 16.11
N PHE A 307 8.31 2.93 16.21
CA PHE A 307 8.30 2.21 17.49
C PHE A 307 9.42 2.65 18.43
N ALA A 308 10.66 2.75 17.94
CA ALA A 308 11.82 3.12 18.75
C ALA A 308 11.71 4.54 19.34
N LEU A 309 11.13 5.47 18.59
CA LEU A 309 10.94 6.86 19.02
C LEU A 309 9.54 7.11 19.61
N GLU A 310 8.70 6.09 19.74
CA GLU A 310 7.33 6.20 20.26
C GLU A 310 6.50 7.30 19.56
N GLY A 311 6.63 7.38 18.23
CA GLY A 311 5.97 8.41 17.41
C GLY A 311 6.53 9.84 17.55
N LYS A 312 7.59 10.05 18.33
CA LYS A 312 8.25 11.35 18.50
C LYS A 312 9.34 11.57 17.46
N LYS A 313 9.78 12.83 17.32
CA LYS A 313 10.93 13.22 16.50
C LYS A 313 12.15 13.52 17.37
N ILE A 314 13.33 13.23 16.84
CA ILE A 314 14.59 13.75 17.39
C ILE A 314 14.65 15.24 17.07
N THR A 315 14.74 16.08 18.11
CA THR A 315 14.74 17.54 17.96
C THR A 315 16.15 18.09 17.92
N HIS A 316 16.28 19.34 17.45
CA HIS A 316 17.56 20.07 17.42
C HIS A 316 18.17 20.34 18.81
N THR A 317 17.41 20.10 19.88
CA THR A 317 17.88 20.23 21.26
C THR A 317 18.40 18.91 21.84
N MET A 318 18.20 17.78 21.14
CA MET A 318 18.60 16.45 21.61
C MET A 318 19.98 16.07 21.09
N THR A 319 20.69 15.28 21.88
CA THR A 319 21.98 14.66 21.57
C THR A 319 21.87 13.14 21.71
N VAL A 320 22.89 12.40 21.26
CA VAL A 320 22.90 10.93 21.41
C VAL A 320 22.79 10.47 22.87
N THR A 321 23.22 11.28 23.84
CA THR A 321 23.13 10.94 25.27
C THR A 321 21.70 11.02 25.81
N ASP A 322 20.81 11.72 25.11
CA ASP A 322 19.39 11.81 25.46
C ASP A 322 18.58 10.60 24.98
N LEU A 323 19.17 9.74 24.14
CA LEU A 323 18.52 8.55 23.61
C LEU A 323 18.68 7.35 24.56
N SER A 324 17.65 6.51 24.61
CA SER A 324 17.73 5.19 25.24
C SER A 324 18.65 4.26 24.44
N ASP A 325 19.13 3.18 25.06
CA ASP A 325 19.99 2.22 24.37
C ASP A 325 19.26 1.55 23.18
N LEU A 326 17.97 1.26 23.33
CA LEU A 326 17.14 0.73 22.24
C LEU A 326 16.99 1.72 21.07
N GLN A 327 16.90 3.03 21.35
CA GLN A 327 16.88 4.07 20.31
C GLN A 327 18.22 4.19 19.59
N LYS A 328 19.33 4.12 20.33
CA LYS A 328 20.68 4.11 19.75
C LYS A 328 20.88 2.87 18.88
N ASP A 329 20.44 1.70 19.34
CA ASP A 329 20.55 0.44 18.59
C ASP A 329 19.75 0.50 17.29
N ALA A 330 18.54 1.09 17.31
CA ALA A 330 17.74 1.30 16.11
C ALA A 330 18.45 2.21 15.09
N LEU A 331 18.96 3.36 15.52
CA LEU A 331 19.71 4.27 14.64
C LEU A 331 21.01 3.62 14.13
N THR A 332 21.69 2.86 14.98
CA THR A 332 22.93 2.15 14.64
C THR A 332 22.66 1.08 13.58
N ALA A 333 21.59 0.30 13.71
CA ALA A 333 21.20 -0.68 12.70
C ALA A 333 20.93 -0.05 11.34
N ILE A 334 20.27 1.11 11.31
CA ILE A 334 20.03 1.87 10.07
C ILE A 334 21.36 2.38 9.48
N TYR A 335 22.23 2.94 10.32
CA TYR A 335 23.53 3.49 9.91
C TYR A 335 24.49 2.42 9.34
N GLU A 336 24.52 1.24 9.98
CA GLU A 336 25.45 0.16 9.63
C GLU A 336 25.01 -0.62 8.37
N THR A 337 23.74 -0.57 7.99
CA THR A 337 23.22 -1.29 6.81
C THR A 337 23.36 -0.42 5.57
N GLU A 338 24.48 -0.56 4.85
CA GLU A 338 24.83 0.32 3.72
C GLU A 338 23.80 0.26 2.59
N ASP A 339 23.29 -0.93 2.27
CA ASP A 339 22.32 -1.19 1.20
C ASP A 339 20.98 -0.44 1.40
N LEU A 340 20.71 0.08 2.61
CA LEU A 340 19.53 0.91 2.86
C LEU A 340 19.61 2.29 2.20
N TRP A 341 20.83 2.83 2.04
CA TRP A 341 21.02 4.27 1.82
C TRP A 341 20.89 4.72 0.37
N GLU A 342 20.33 3.88 -0.49
CA GLU A 342 19.91 4.27 -1.83
C GLU A 342 18.50 4.88 -1.83
N TRP A 343 18.12 5.50 -2.95
CA TRP A 343 16.75 5.87 -3.32
C TRP A 343 15.82 6.28 -2.16
N GLY A 344 15.88 7.55 -1.73
CA GLY A 344 14.84 8.14 -0.85
C GLY A 344 14.84 7.69 0.62
N MET A 345 15.76 6.84 1.06
CA MET A 345 15.93 6.48 2.48
C MET A 345 16.17 7.71 3.37
N SER A 346 16.92 8.70 2.87
CA SER A 346 17.18 9.96 3.57
C SER A 346 15.92 10.76 3.88
N PHE A 347 14.87 10.66 3.06
CA PHE A 347 13.56 11.23 3.35
C PHE A 347 12.82 10.42 4.42
N THR A 348 12.90 9.09 4.33
CA THR A 348 12.27 8.18 5.31
C THR A 348 12.80 8.44 6.71
N VAL A 349 14.13 8.50 6.86
CA VAL A 349 14.78 8.84 8.13
C VAL A 349 14.44 10.28 8.52
N GLY A 350 14.56 11.24 7.59
CA GLY A 350 14.34 12.66 7.84
C GLY A 350 12.95 13.01 8.39
N ASN A 351 11.92 12.17 8.16
CA ASN A 351 10.59 12.35 8.76
C ASN A 351 10.60 12.28 10.30
N PHE A 352 11.57 11.60 10.90
CA PHE A 352 11.72 11.43 12.35
C PHE A 352 12.67 12.43 13.00
N PHE A 353 13.09 13.44 12.23
CA PHE A 353 13.99 14.49 12.65
C PHE A 353 13.29 15.86 12.45
N ASP A 354 13.51 16.83 13.33
CA ASP A 354 12.98 18.21 13.24
C ASP A 354 13.29 18.84 11.86
N PRO A 355 12.30 19.37 11.11
CA PRO A 355 12.55 19.93 9.77
C PRO A 355 13.54 21.11 9.76
N ARG A 356 13.79 21.78 10.90
CA ARG A 356 14.81 22.84 11.00
C ARG A 356 16.25 22.38 10.74
N PHE A 357 16.48 21.08 10.54
CA PHE A 357 17.76 20.55 10.11
C PHE A 357 18.12 20.87 8.65
N ASN A 358 17.13 21.15 7.81
CA ASN A 358 17.34 21.56 6.42
C ASN A 358 16.43 22.76 6.09
N PRO A 359 16.97 23.96 5.78
CA PRO A 359 16.16 25.11 5.42
C PRO A 359 15.41 24.93 4.07
N SER A 360 15.67 23.87 3.31
CA SER A 360 14.95 23.52 2.08
C SER A 360 14.25 22.16 2.21
N PRO A 361 12.91 22.10 2.13
CA PRO A 361 12.18 20.83 2.15
C PRO A 361 12.45 20.02 0.87
N PRO A 362 12.49 18.67 0.95
CA PRO A 362 12.20 17.87 2.15
C PRO A 362 13.38 17.77 3.13
N SER A 363 13.10 17.39 4.40
CA SER A 363 14.14 17.06 5.39
C SER A 363 14.92 15.84 4.88
N VAL A 364 16.15 16.07 4.40
CA VAL A 364 17.05 15.02 3.90
C VAL A 364 18.00 14.71 5.03
N TRP A 365 17.91 13.49 5.57
CA TRP A 365 18.81 13.02 6.62
C TRP A 365 19.60 11.81 6.13
N GLY A 366 20.74 12.08 5.51
CA GLY A 366 21.66 11.07 4.95
C GLY A 366 22.42 10.24 6.00
N ARG A 367 23.13 9.21 5.53
CA ARG A 367 23.88 8.25 6.36
C ARG A 367 24.92 8.94 7.22
N GLU A 368 25.62 9.88 6.63
CA GLU A 368 26.65 10.72 7.24
C GLU A 368 26.10 11.52 8.43
N TYR A 369 24.86 12.01 8.35
CA TYR A 369 24.22 12.75 9.44
C TYR A 369 23.79 11.84 10.57
N VAL A 370 23.30 10.62 10.28
CA VAL A 370 23.04 9.62 11.32
C VAL A 370 24.33 9.23 12.03
N GLY A 371 25.40 8.95 11.27
CA GLY A 371 26.71 8.60 11.83
C GLY A 371 27.30 9.72 12.70
N ALA A 372 27.24 10.97 12.21
CA ALA A 372 27.72 12.13 12.96
C ALA A 372 26.89 12.36 14.25
N PHE A 373 25.55 12.19 14.19
CA PHE A 373 24.70 12.26 15.38
C PHE A 373 25.07 11.17 16.40
N LEU A 374 25.22 9.92 15.96
CA LEU A 374 25.63 8.80 16.80
C LEU A 374 27.02 9.00 17.42
N ALA A 375 27.93 9.66 16.72
CA ALA A 375 29.25 10.06 17.23
C ALA A 375 29.22 11.26 18.20
N GLY A 376 28.03 11.80 18.52
CA GLY A 376 27.87 12.96 19.41
C GLY A 376 28.24 14.30 18.77
N GLN A 377 28.37 14.36 17.44
CA GLN A 377 28.65 15.60 16.74
C GLN A 377 27.39 16.48 16.63
N LYS A 378 27.58 17.80 16.63
CA LYS A 378 26.49 18.73 16.31
C LYS A 378 26.21 18.67 14.81
N VAL A 379 25.12 18.01 14.46
CA VAL A 379 24.64 17.83 13.07
C VAL A 379 23.59 18.87 12.66
N PHE A 380 23.32 19.85 13.53
CA PHE A 380 22.25 20.83 13.35
C PHE A 380 22.83 22.20 12.97
N ASN A 381 22.40 22.74 11.82
CA ASN A 381 22.70 24.11 11.44
C ASN A 381 21.78 25.06 12.23
N TYR A 382 22.37 26.06 12.89
CA TYR A 382 21.65 27.08 13.67
C TYR A 382 21.00 28.14 12.79
#